data_AF-A0A2D6E1A0-F1
#
_entry.id   AF-A0A2D6E1A0-F1
#
_cell.length_a   1.000
_cell.length_b   1.000
_cell.length_c   1.000
_cell.angle_alpha   90.00
_cell.angle_beta   90.00
_cell.angle_gamma   90.00
#
_symmetry.space_group_name_H-M   'P 1'
#
loop_
_entity.id
_entity.type
_entity.pdbx_description
1 polymer ?
#
loop_
_entity_poly.entity_id
_entity_poly.type
_entity_poly.pdbx_seq_one_letter_code
_entity_poly.pdbx_strand_id
1 'polypeptide(L)' 'MATGQPTTYMFHWKRRFFWSKVKVNGHRYDEDQNKMLLFFEEGGLREIKKWSDCELKLGVDWFAVTEHDIKETAGVA' A
#
# COMPACT_ATOMS: atom_id res chain seq x y z
N MET A 1 -14.28 15.07 -16.09
CA MET A 1 -14.13 14.68 -14.67
C MET A 1 -13.48 13.31 -14.68
N ALA A 2 -12.18 13.22 -14.42
CA ALA A 2 -11.50 11.92 -14.37
C ALA A 2 -11.99 11.20 -13.12
N THR A 3 -12.84 10.19 -13.30
CA THR A 3 -13.17 9.24 -12.25
C THR A 3 -11.97 8.30 -12.12
N GLY A 4 -10.91 8.77 -11.46
CA GLY A 4 -9.82 7.88 -11.04
C GLY A 4 -10.43 6.86 -10.09
N GLN A 5 -10.59 5.62 -10.52
CA GLN A 5 -11.01 4.55 -9.63
C GLN A 5 -10.02 4.52 -8.46
N PRO A 6 -10.47 4.33 -7.21
CA PRO A 6 -9.54 4.15 -6.10
C PRO A 6 -8.75 2.87 -6.36
N THR A 7 -7.51 3.05 -6.81
CA THR A 7 -6.54 2.00 -7.15
C THR A 7 -6.08 1.32 -5.86
N THR A 8 -6.98 0.50 -5.33
CA THR A 8 -6.74 -0.30 -4.14
C THR A 8 -6.04 -1.59 -4.53
N TYR A 9 -5.08 -2.03 -3.71
CA TYR A 9 -4.36 -3.29 -3.91
C TYR A 9 -4.27 -4.08 -2.61
N MET A 10 -3.93 -5.35 -2.74
CA MET A 10 -3.77 -6.24 -1.59
C MET A 10 -2.36 -6.09 -1.02
N PHE A 11 -2.25 -5.52 0.17
CA PHE A 11 -1.00 -5.39 0.91
C PHE A 11 -0.77 -6.64 1.75
N HIS A 12 0.22 -7.46 1.39
CA HIS A 12 0.58 -8.65 2.18
C HIS A 12 1.85 -8.40 2.98
N TRP A 13 1.80 -8.74 4.25
CA TRP A 13 2.98 -8.74 5.10
C TRP A 13 3.01 -9.99 5.96
N LYS A 14 4.21 -10.44 6.25
CA LYS A 14 4.45 -11.57 7.15
C LYS A 14 5.09 -11.05 8.41
N ARG A 15 4.59 -11.48 9.57
CA ARG A 15 5.22 -11.22 10.86
C ARG A 15 5.56 -12.55 11.53
N ARG A 16 6.84 -12.82 11.70
CA ARG A 16 7.37 -14.10 12.19
C ARG A 16 6.91 -15.28 11.31
N PHE A 17 5.80 -15.92 11.65
CA PHE A 17 5.23 -17.06 10.94
C PHE A 17 3.81 -16.81 10.40
N PHE A 18 3.22 -15.65 10.70
CA PHE A 18 1.86 -15.31 10.30
C PHE A 18 1.84 -14.37 9.11
N TRP A 19 1.25 -14.82 8.00
CA TRP A 19 0.91 -13.97 6.88
C TRP A 19 -0.38 -13.22 7.18
N SER A 20 -0.36 -11.92 6.92
CA SER A 20 -1.51 -11.04 6.99
C SER A 20 -1.68 -10.36 5.63
N LYS A 21 -2.93 -10.12 5.25
CA LYS A 21 -3.27 -9.40 4.03
C LYS A 21 -4.41 -8.43 4.28
N VAL A 22 -4.35 -7.27 3.66
CA VAL A 22 -5.42 -6.28 3.74
C VAL A 22 -5.48 -5.44 2.47
N LYS A 23 -6.69 -5.05 2.06
CA LYS A 23 -6.90 -4.17 0.92
C LYS A 23 -6.65 -2.73 1.37
N VAL A 24 -5.77 -2.01 0.68
CA VAL A 24 -5.36 -0.63 0.99
C VAL A 24 -5.38 0.21 -0.28
N ASN A 25 -5.53 1.53 -0.16
CA ASN A 25 -5.29 2.47 -1.27
C ASN A 25 -3.89 3.09 -1.23
N GLY A 26 -3.11 2.81 -0.18
CA GLY A 26 -1.75 3.29 -0.05
C GLY A 26 -1.05 2.71 1.18
N HIS A 27 0.28 2.79 1.18
CA HIS A 27 1.07 2.56 2.38
C HIS A 27 2.24 3.53 2.43
N ARG A 28 2.74 3.81 3.64
CA ARG A 28 3.93 4.63 3.86
C ARG A 28 4.74 4.07 5.02
N TYR A 29 6.03 3.88 4.79
CA TYR A 29 6.95 3.55 5.87
C TYR A 29 7.33 4.82 6.63
N ASP A 30 7.19 4.78 7.95
CA ASP A 30 7.65 5.79 8.90
C ASP A 30 8.91 5.22 9.58
N GLU A 31 10.05 5.69 9.09
CA GLU A 31 11.39 5.25 9.54
C GLU A 31 11.67 5.67 10.98
N ASP A 32 11.28 6.89 11.36
CA ASP A 32 11.52 7.45 12.69
C ASP A 32 10.84 6.60 13.78
N GLN A 33 9.65 6.08 13.48
CA GLN A 33 8.86 5.28 14.42
C GLN A 33 8.88 3.77 14.14
N ASN A 34 9.64 3.32 13.12
CA ASN A 34 9.70 1.94 12.66
C ASN A 34 8.29 1.31 12.52
N LYS A 35 7.42 1.99 11.78
CA LYS A 35 6.03 1.56 11.56
C LYS A 35 5.63 1.70 10.10
N MET A 36 4.80 0.79 9.64
CA MET A 36 4.14 0.90 8.33
C MET A 36 2.74 1.46 8.54
N LEU A 37 2.46 2.58 7.88
CA LEU A 37 1.15 3.21 7.82
C LEU A 37 0.41 2.67 6.61
N LEU A 38 -0.81 2.19 6.81
CA LEU A 38 -1.70 1.72 5.76
C LEU A 38 -2.89 2.66 5.65
N PHE A 39 -3.17 3.11 4.43
CA PHE A 39 -4.28 3.99 4.12
C PHE A 39 -5.43 3.17 3.51
N PHE A 40 -6.66 3.49 3.90
CA PHE A 40 -7.87 2.84 3.41
C PHE A 40 -8.73 3.83 2.62
N GLU A 41 -9.56 3.30 1.72
CA GLU A 41 -10.44 4.07 0.84
C GLU A 41 -11.39 5.00 1.62
N GLU A 42 -11.84 4.58 2.81
CA GLU A 42 -12.75 5.35 3.67
C GLU A 42 -12.02 6.42 4.53
N GLY A 43 -10.74 6.70 4.26
CA GLY A 43 -9.92 7.59 5.08
C GLY A 43 -9.43 6.97 6.39
N GLY A 44 -9.63 5.66 6.56
CA GLY A 44 -9.06 4.92 7.67
C GLY A 44 -7.53 4.89 7.63
N LEU A 45 -6.91 4.84 8.81
CA LEU A 45 -5.47 4.66 8.98
C LEU A 45 -5.23 3.45 9.88
N ARG A 46 -4.33 2.56 9.47
CA ARG A 46 -3.84 1.47 10.32
C ARG A 46 -2.34 1.51 10.41
N GLU A 47 -1.83 1.36 11.62
CA GLU A 47 -0.41 1.34 11.89
C GLU A 47 0.06 -0.09 12.18
N ILE A 48 1.15 -0.50 11.54
CA ILE A 48 1.86 -1.75 11.84
C ILE A 48 3.19 -1.39 12.48
N LYS A 49 3.24 -1.47 13.80
CA LYS A 49 4.46 -1.20 14.60
C LYS A 49 5.49 -2.32 14.46
N LYS A 50 6.77 -1.96 14.62
CA LYS A 50 7.94 -2.85 14.46
C LYS A 50 7.97 -3.44 13.06
N TRP A 51 7.91 -2.56 12.07
CA TRP A 51 7.87 -2.99 10.67
C TRP A 51 9.15 -3.67 10.22
N SER A 52 10.30 -3.34 10.81
CA SER A 52 11.57 -4.04 10.61
C SER A 52 11.51 -5.55 10.87
N ASP A 53 10.56 -6.03 11.69
CA ASP A 53 10.35 -7.46 11.97
C ASP A 53 9.38 -8.12 10.96
N CYS A 54 8.91 -7.37 9.97
CA CYS A 54 7.95 -7.80 8.97
C CYS A 54 8.58 -7.93 7.59
N GLU A 55 8.12 -8.91 6.82
CA GLU A 55 8.49 -9.09 5.43
C GLU A 55 7.33 -8.63 4.53
N LEU A 56 7.60 -7.75 3.56
CA LEU A 56 6.61 -7.25 2.60
C LEU A 56 6.54 -8.17 1.37
N LYS A 57 5.33 -8.47 0.91
CA LYS A 57 5.11 -9.14 -0.38
C LYS A 57 4.00 -8.42 -1.15
N LEU A 58 4.39 -7.61 -2.12
CA LEU A 58 3.45 -6.96 -3.03
C LEU A 58 3.25 -7.87 -4.26
N GLY A 59 1.98 -8.07 -4.63
CA GLY A 59 1.59 -8.88 -5.79
C GLY A 59 1.49 -8.05 -7.08
N VAL A 60 1.14 -8.72 -8.18
CA VAL A 60 0.93 -8.11 -9.50
C VAL A 60 -0.09 -6.96 -9.46
N ASP A 61 -1.07 -7.05 -8.56
CA ASP A 61 -2.09 -6.00 -8.36
C ASP A 61 -1.48 -4.64 -7.98
N TRP A 62 -0.38 -4.63 -7.20
CA TRP A 62 0.30 -3.38 -6.85
C TRP A 62 1.06 -2.77 -8.03
N PHE A 63 1.63 -3.61 -8.90
CA PHE A 63 2.29 -3.13 -10.12
C PHE A 63 1.30 -2.44 -11.06
N ALA A 64 0.08 -2.98 -11.20
CA ALA A 64 -0.97 -2.36 -12.01
C ALA A 64 -1.40 -0.98 -11.45
N VAL A 65 -1.54 -0.87 -10.13
CA VAL A 65 -1.83 0.41 -9.46
C VAL A 65 -0.70 1.42 -9.65
N THR A 66 0.54 1.00 -9.42
CA THR A 66 1.72 1.87 -9.55
C THR A 66 1.92 2.32 -11.00
N GLU A 67 1.66 1.45 -11.98
CA GLU A 67 1.75 1.81 -13.39
C GLU A 67 0.68 2.82 -13.80
N HIS A 68 -0.55 2.71 -13.27
CA HIS A 68 -1.61 3.69 -13.51
C HIS A 68 -1.28 5.05 -12.88
N ASP A 69 -0.83 5.07 -11.62
CA ASP A 69 -0.42 6.28 -10.93
C ASP A 69 0.77 6.96 -11.65
N ILE A 70 1.77 6.20 -12.10
CA ILE A 70 2.90 6.75 -12.86
C ILE A 70 2.43 7.34 -14.20
N LYS A 71 1.51 6.67 -14.90
CA LYS A 71 0.97 7.16 -16.18
C LYS A 71 0.15 8.45 -16.04
N GLU A 72 -0.66 8.57 -14.98
CA GLU A 72 -1.37 9.82 -14.70
C GLU A 72 -0.43 10.95 -14.25
N THR A 73 0.58 10.65 -13.43
CA THR A 73 1.50 11.66 -12.90
C THR A 73 2.51 12.15 -13.97
N ALA A 74 2.83 11.31 -14.96
CA ALA A 74 3.78 11.63 -16.03
C ALA A 74 3.19 12.44 -17.19
N GLY A 75 1.88 12.73 -17.20
CA GLY A 75 1.29 13.68 -18.16
C GLY A 75 1.53 13.33 -19.64
N VAL A 76 1.44 12.05 -20.01
CA VAL A 76 1.36 11.68 -21.44
C VAL A 76 -0.13 11.66 -21.81
N ALA A 77 -0.66 12.85 -22.06
CA ALA A 77 -1.89 13.05 -22.81
C ALA A 77 -1.58 13.11 -24.30
#